data_AF-A0A6C0DAP3-F1
#
_entry.id   AF-A0A6C0DAP3-F1
#
_cell.length_a   1.000
_cell.length_b   1.000
_cell.length_c   1.000
_cell.angle_alpha   90.00
_cell.angle_beta   90.00
_cell.angle_gamma   90.00
#
_symmetry.space_group_name_H-M   'P 1'
#
loop_
_entity.id
_entity.type
_entity.pdbx_description
1 polymer ?
#
loop_
_entity_poly.entity_id
_entity_poly.type
_entity_poly.pdbx_seq_one_letter_code
_entity_poly.pdbx_strand_id
1 'polypeptide(L)'
;MVYIYILQLEQGKYYIGKTSNPQFRIESHFNFNGSAWTMKYKPIKLIKLIPNCDDYDEDKYTRIYMDKYGIQNVRGGSYVKIKLDTTTITHLQQMSNGTNNKCFICSKEGHFAKDCEENECWEIESEGSENIWCCYYCEKEFTDQKKCDYHVKFCKYESEEESEEENDNDCCFRCGREGHFASSCYASRHIKGYYLK
;
A
#
# COMPACT_ATOMS: atom_id res chain seq x y z
N MET A 1 -25.16 -4.74 -0.95
CA MET A 1 -25.10 -4.35 0.47
C MET A 1 -24.48 -5.49 1.24
N VAL A 2 -23.35 -5.24 1.90
CA VAL A 2 -22.64 -6.26 2.69
C VAL A 2 -22.58 -5.84 4.15
N TYR A 3 -22.37 -6.82 5.02
CA TYR A 3 -22.12 -6.62 6.44
C TYR A 3 -20.66 -6.92 6.72
N ILE A 4 -20.01 -6.05 7.48
CA ILE A 4 -18.68 -6.33 8.04
C ILE A 4 -18.85 -6.83 9.47
N TYR A 5 -18.29 -7.99 9.76
CA TYR A 5 -18.28 -8.57 11.09
C TYR A 5 -16.86 -8.65 11.63
N ILE A 6 -16.75 -8.49 12.94
CA ILE A 6 -15.47 -8.46 13.65
C ILE A 6 -15.54 -9.47 14.78
N LEU A 7 -14.68 -10.48 14.72
CA LEU A 7 -14.58 -11.55 15.72
C LEU A 7 -13.37 -11.34 16.61
N GLN A 8 -13.56 -11.53 17.92
CA GLN A 8 -12.47 -11.79 18.84
C GLN A 8 -12.18 -13.29 18.83
N LEU A 9 -10.91 -13.63 18.70
CA LEU A 9 -10.42 -15.00 18.76
C LEU A 9 -9.57 -15.20 20.02
N GLU A 10 -9.21 -16.44 20.28
CA GLU A 10 -8.23 -16.80 21.30
C GLU A 10 -6.89 -16.09 21.13
N GLN A 11 -6.11 -16.01 22.22
CA GLN A 11 -4.78 -15.40 22.25
C GLN A 11 -4.73 -13.92 21.83
N GLY A 12 -5.84 -13.18 22.01
CA GLY A 12 -5.91 -11.77 21.66
C GLY A 12 -5.83 -11.51 20.15
N LYS A 13 -6.23 -12.49 19.33
CA LYS A 13 -6.28 -12.35 17.87
C LYS A 13 -7.66 -11.88 17.42
N TYR A 14 -7.73 -11.27 16.24
CA TYR A 14 -8.95 -10.72 15.68
C TYR A 14 -9.11 -11.15 14.22
N TYR A 15 -10.36 -11.28 13.79
CA TYR A 15 -10.72 -11.54 12.40
C TYR A 15 -11.79 -10.57 11.92
N ILE A 16 -11.57 -9.97 10.77
CA ILE A 16 -12.54 -9.13 10.07
C ILE A 16 -12.96 -9.90 8.84
N GLY A 17 -14.27 -9.97 8.61
CA GLY A 17 -14.82 -10.58 7.43
C GLY A 17 -16.01 -9.79 6.90
N LYS A 18 -16.30 -9.95 5.62
CA LYS A 18 -17.56 -9.50 5.02
C LYS A 18 -18.50 -10.66 4.74
N THR A 19 -19.80 -10.38 4.78
CA THR A 19 -20.85 -11.35 4.43
C THR A 19 -22.14 -10.66 4.05
N SER A 20 -22.93 -11.28 3.18
CA SER A 20 -24.32 -10.89 2.92
C SER A 20 -25.30 -11.53 3.91
N ASN A 21 -24.89 -12.61 4.61
CA ASN A 21 -25.69 -13.33 5.58
C ASN A 21 -24.90 -13.52 6.90
N PRO A 22 -25.02 -12.57 7.85
CA PRO A 22 -24.27 -12.57 9.10
C PRO A 22 -24.52 -13.80 9.97
N GLN A 23 -25.79 -14.18 10.15
CA GLN A 23 -26.16 -15.24 11.09
C GLN A 23 -25.49 -16.56 10.71
N PHE A 24 -25.68 -16.99 9.46
CA PHE A 24 -25.11 -18.24 8.97
C PHE A 24 -23.57 -18.22 8.96
N ARG A 25 -22.97 -17.09 8.57
CA ARG A 25 -21.51 -16.98 8.46
C ARG A 25 -20.84 -17.01 9.82
N ILE A 26 -21.40 -16.29 10.79
CA ILE A 26 -20.87 -16.23 12.16
C ILE A 26 -20.97 -17.62 12.79
N GLU A 27 -22.13 -18.28 12.72
CA GLU A 27 -22.31 -19.65 13.22
C GLU A 27 -21.34 -20.64 12.55
N SER A 28 -21.10 -20.51 11.24
CA SER A 28 -20.13 -21.35 10.54
C SER A 28 -18.71 -21.23 11.09
N HIS A 29 -18.29 -20.02 11.50
CA HIS A 29 -16.99 -19.82 12.15
C HIS A 29 -16.92 -20.50 13.53
N PHE A 30 -18.01 -20.48 14.31
CA PHE A 30 -18.07 -21.20 15.59
C PHE A 30 -18.11 -22.73 15.41
N ASN A 31 -18.65 -23.21 14.28
CA ASN A 31 -18.73 -24.62 13.91
C ASN A 31 -17.50 -25.13 13.11
N PHE A 32 -16.34 -24.46 13.23
CA PHE A 32 -15.06 -24.83 12.61
C PHE A 32 -14.96 -24.76 11.07
N ASN A 33 -15.96 -24.20 10.37
CA ASN A 33 -15.94 -23.99 8.91
C ASN A 33 -15.60 -22.53 8.57
N GLY A 34 -14.48 -22.05 9.12
CA GLY A 34 -14.02 -20.67 8.98
C GLY A 34 -12.83 -20.50 8.04
N SER A 35 -12.22 -19.32 8.07
CA SER A 35 -10.92 -19.08 7.43
C SER A 35 -9.80 -19.82 8.19
N ALA A 36 -8.67 -20.07 7.53
CA ALA A 36 -7.50 -20.70 8.15
C ALA A 36 -7.06 -20.00 9.46
N TRP A 37 -7.25 -18.68 9.55
CA TRP A 37 -6.99 -17.90 10.76
C TRP A 37 -7.96 -18.25 11.90
N THR A 38 -9.26 -18.30 11.63
CA THR A 38 -10.29 -18.65 12.64
C THR A 38 -10.32 -20.15 12.99
N MET A 39 -9.78 -21.01 12.13
CA MET A 39 -9.54 -22.41 12.47
C MET A 39 -8.35 -22.56 13.41
N LYS A 40 -7.30 -21.76 13.19
CA LYS A 40 -6.10 -21.76 14.06
C LYS A 40 -6.38 -21.14 15.42
N TYR A 41 -7.11 -20.02 15.47
CA TYR A 41 -7.50 -19.34 16.70
C TYR A 41 -9.02 -19.32 16.79
N LYS A 42 -9.58 -20.05 17.76
CA LYS A 42 -11.03 -20.24 17.81
C LYS A 42 -11.75 -18.92 18.11
N PRO A 43 -12.90 -18.65 17.46
CA PRO A 43 -13.72 -17.49 17.80
C PRO A 43 -14.27 -17.59 19.22
N ILE A 44 -14.11 -16.52 19.99
CA ILE A 44 -14.67 -16.37 21.33
C ILE A 44 -15.99 -15.61 21.26
N LYS A 45 -16.00 -14.46 20.58
CA LYS A 45 -17.19 -13.60 20.49
C LYS A 45 -17.21 -12.73 19.26
N LEU A 46 -18.41 -12.36 18.83
CA LEU A 46 -18.65 -11.27 17.90
C LEU A 46 -18.48 -9.94 18.64
N ILE A 47 -17.53 -9.11 18.21
CA ILE A 47 -17.29 -7.77 18.76
C ILE A 47 -18.26 -6.77 18.14
N LYS A 48 -18.37 -6.79 16.82
CA LYS A 48 -19.14 -5.79 16.08
C LYS A 48 -19.70 -6.40 14.80
N LEU A 49 -20.92 -5.99 14.45
CA LEU A 49 -21.54 -6.22 13.16
C LEU A 49 -21.95 -4.87 12.59
N ILE A 50 -21.45 -4.53 11.41
CA ILE A 50 -21.61 -3.23 10.78
C ILE A 50 -22.44 -3.46 9.50
N PRO A 51 -23.69 -2.98 9.45
CA PRO A 51 -24.54 -3.07 8.27
C PRO A 51 -24.23 -1.97 7.26
N ASN A 52 -24.79 -2.09 6.05
CA ASN A 52 -24.75 -1.08 4.99
C ASN A 52 -23.33 -0.74 4.49
N CYS A 53 -22.43 -1.71 4.51
CA CYS A 53 -21.06 -1.53 4.02
C CYS A 53 -20.93 -1.87 2.53
N ASP A 54 -19.81 -1.45 1.96
CA ASP A 54 -19.32 -1.87 0.65
C ASP A 54 -18.19 -2.91 0.77
N ASP A 55 -17.67 -3.34 -0.38
CA ASP A 55 -16.60 -4.34 -0.44
C ASP A 55 -15.24 -3.84 0.04
N TYR A 56 -14.99 -2.53 0.00
CA TYR A 56 -13.73 -1.89 0.43
C TYR A 56 -13.67 -1.72 1.95
N ASP A 57 -14.82 -1.64 2.60
CA ASP A 57 -14.90 -1.51 4.05
C ASP A 57 -14.21 -2.66 4.80
N GLU A 58 -14.13 -3.87 4.23
CA GLU A 58 -13.43 -5.00 4.86
C GLU A 58 -11.95 -4.69 5.10
N ASP A 59 -11.25 -4.21 4.07
CA ASP A 59 -9.83 -3.86 4.17
C ASP A 59 -9.62 -2.64 5.06
N LYS A 60 -10.51 -1.66 4.97
CA LYS A 60 -10.51 -0.49 5.86
C LYS A 60 -10.64 -0.88 7.33
N TYR A 61 -11.62 -1.69 7.70
CA TYR A 61 -11.77 -2.14 9.09
C TYR A 61 -10.63 -3.05 9.54
N THR A 62 -10.08 -3.86 8.63
CA THR A 62 -8.90 -4.67 8.91
C THR A 62 -7.73 -3.77 9.30
N ARG A 63 -7.43 -2.72 8.51
CA ARG A 63 -6.37 -1.76 8.81
C ARG A 63 -6.59 -1.00 10.13
N ILE A 64 -7.80 -0.50 10.37
CA ILE A 64 -8.16 0.16 11.63
C ILE A 64 -7.85 -0.75 12.84
N TYR A 65 -8.18 -2.04 12.72
CA TYR A 65 -7.92 -2.99 13.80
C TYR A 65 -6.43 -3.38 13.88
N MET A 66 -5.71 -3.43 12.77
CA MET A 66 -4.26 -3.63 12.76
C MET A 66 -3.53 -2.49 13.48
N ASP A 67 -3.96 -1.23 13.30
CA ASP A 67 -3.39 -0.09 14.04
C ASP A 67 -3.66 -0.20 15.55
N LYS A 68 -4.84 -0.69 15.92
CA LYS A 68 -5.26 -0.79 17.32
C LYS A 68 -4.63 -1.96 18.08
N TYR A 69 -4.53 -3.13 17.43
CA TYR A 69 -4.12 -4.38 18.08
C TYR A 69 -2.80 -4.93 17.55
N GLY A 70 -2.20 -4.32 16.54
CA GLY A 70 -0.98 -4.74 15.88
C GLY A 70 -1.24 -5.60 14.64
N ILE A 71 -0.44 -5.39 13.60
CA ILE A 71 -0.52 -6.08 12.29
C ILE A 71 -0.48 -7.60 12.45
N GLN A 72 0.25 -8.14 13.43
CA GLN A 72 0.37 -9.59 13.64
C GLN A 72 -0.82 -10.24 14.35
N ASN A 73 -1.75 -9.44 14.87
CA ASN A 73 -2.88 -9.92 15.66
C ASN A 73 -4.20 -9.92 14.88
N VAL A 74 -4.22 -9.34 13.68
CA VAL A 74 -5.45 -9.09 12.93
C VAL A 74 -5.33 -9.65 11.52
N ARG A 75 -6.38 -10.32 11.04
CA ARG A 75 -6.50 -10.79 9.65
C ARG A 75 -7.89 -10.50 9.11
N GLY A 76 -7.99 -10.31 7.79
CA GLY A 76 -9.24 -9.99 7.11
C GLY A 76 -8.98 -9.49 5.69
N GLY A 77 -10.00 -9.51 4.84
CA GLY A 77 -9.93 -9.00 3.46
C GLY A 77 -8.72 -9.50 2.68
N SER A 78 -7.88 -8.58 2.21
CA SER A 78 -6.65 -8.87 1.45
C SER A 78 -5.55 -9.53 2.30
N TYR A 79 -5.62 -9.42 3.63
CA TYR A 79 -4.59 -9.86 4.58
C TYR A 79 -5.03 -11.11 5.36
N VAL A 80 -5.36 -12.20 4.65
CA VAL A 80 -5.87 -13.45 5.28
C VAL A 80 -4.77 -14.49 5.52
N LYS A 81 -3.60 -14.35 4.88
CA LYS A 81 -2.47 -15.28 5.06
C LYS A 81 -2.05 -15.37 6.53
N ILE A 82 -1.79 -16.58 7.03
CA ILE A 82 -1.40 -16.79 8.44
C ILE A 82 -0.11 -16.01 8.76
N LYS A 83 0.90 -16.14 7.91
CA LYS A 83 2.11 -15.33 7.95
C LYS A 83 2.05 -14.35 6.78
N LEU A 84 2.13 -13.06 7.10
CA LEU A 84 2.28 -12.02 6.09
C LEU A 84 3.75 -11.95 5.69
N ASP A 85 3.99 -11.70 4.42
CA ASP A 85 5.31 -11.39 3.89
C ASP A 85 5.84 -10.08 4.49
N THR A 86 7.16 -9.99 4.61
CA THR A 86 7.86 -8.84 5.18
C THR A 86 7.56 -7.57 4.41
N THR A 87 7.50 -7.64 3.09
CA THR A 87 7.12 -6.53 2.21
C THR A 87 5.71 -6.02 2.51
N THR A 88 4.70 -6.89 2.60
CA THR A 88 3.33 -6.48 3.01
C THR A 88 3.32 -5.85 4.40
N ILE A 89 4.08 -6.39 5.35
CA ILE A 89 4.17 -5.80 6.71
C ILE A 89 4.75 -4.40 6.65
N THR A 90 5.83 -4.19 5.90
CA THR A 90 6.47 -2.87 5.72
C THR A 90 5.49 -1.88 5.07
N HIS A 91 4.78 -2.27 4.02
CA HIS A 91 3.77 -1.41 3.40
C HIS A 91 2.64 -1.06 4.37
N LEU A 92 2.12 -2.02 5.14
CA LEU A 92 1.11 -1.77 6.16
C LEU A 92 1.61 -0.80 7.24
N GLN A 93 2.87 -0.91 7.65
CA GLN A 93 3.50 0.01 8.59
C GLN A 93 3.63 1.41 8.00
N GLN A 94 4.08 1.55 6.76
CA GLN A 94 4.12 2.85 6.07
C GLN A 94 2.73 3.48 5.96
N MET A 95 1.71 2.71 5.57
CA MET A 95 0.32 3.19 5.51
C MET A 95 -0.18 3.63 6.90
N SER A 96 0.16 2.88 7.95
CA SER A 96 -0.16 3.23 9.33
C SER A 96 0.55 4.51 9.76
N ASN A 97 1.82 4.67 9.40
CA ASN A 97 2.61 5.86 9.71
C ASN A 97 2.01 7.09 9.05
N GLY A 98 1.64 7.02 7.76
CA GLY A 98 0.95 8.10 7.07
C GLY A 98 -0.41 8.45 7.70
N THR A 99 -1.19 7.44 8.09
CA THR A 99 -2.52 7.65 8.73
C THR A 99 -2.38 8.32 10.10
N ASN A 100 -1.31 8.04 10.83
CA ASN A 100 -1.07 8.52 12.19
C ASN A 100 -0.06 9.69 12.27
N ASN A 101 0.26 10.34 11.14
CA ASN A 101 1.24 11.45 11.06
C ASN A 101 2.62 11.11 11.67
N LYS A 102 3.06 9.86 11.50
CA LYS A 102 4.38 9.38 11.92
C LYS A 102 5.33 9.39 10.74
N CYS A 103 6.61 9.54 11.04
CA CYS A 103 7.69 9.41 10.07
C CYS A 103 7.66 8.02 9.41
N PHE A 104 7.74 7.98 8.09
CA PHE A 104 7.72 6.73 7.32
C PHE A 104 8.95 5.85 7.56
N ILE A 105 10.06 6.43 8.05
CA ILE A 105 11.31 5.71 8.33
C ILE A 105 11.30 5.18 9.77
N CYS A 106 11.39 6.07 10.76
CA CYS A 106 11.59 5.69 12.16
C CYS A 106 10.28 5.46 12.93
N SER A 107 9.12 5.71 12.31
CA SER A 107 7.79 5.61 12.95
C SER A 107 7.59 6.55 14.16
N LYS A 108 8.44 7.55 14.37
CA LYS A 108 8.29 8.59 15.40
C LYS A 108 7.50 9.78 14.86
N GLU A 109 6.86 10.52 15.77
CA GLU A 109 6.07 11.71 15.45
C GLU A 109 6.94 12.97 15.42
N GLY A 110 6.42 14.06 14.85
CA GLY A 110 7.02 15.39 14.94
C GLY A 110 7.99 15.78 13.82
N HIS A 111 8.22 14.92 12.83
CA HIS A 111 9.04 15.25 11.66
C HIS A 111 8.56 14.50 10.40
N PHE A 112 8.89 15.04 9.23
CA PHE A 112 8.71 14.33 7.96
C PHE A 112 9.89 13.40 7.72
N ALA A 113 9.70 12.36 6.91
CA ALA A 113 10.76 11.40 6.61
C ALA A 113 12.06 12.10 6.15
N LYS A 114 11.95 13.12 5.29
CA LYS A 114 13.10 13.90 4.79
C LYS A 114 13.97 14.53 5.90
N ASP A 115 13.37 14.78 7.06
CA ASP A 115 13.99 15.42 8.22
C ASP A 115 14.35 14.38 9.30
N CYS A 116 14.32 13.08 8.96
CA CYS A 116 14.57 11.99 9.90
C CYS A 116 16.06 11.78 10.13
N GLU A 117 16.49 11.79 11.39
CA GLU A 117 17.88 11.53 11.79
C GLU A 117 18.28 10.05 11.62
N GLU A 118 17.31 9.14 11.63
CA GLU A 118 17.47 7.69 11.41
C GLU A 118 17.34 7.31 9.94
N ASN A 119 17.44 8.29 9.04
CA ASN A 119 17.49 8.06 7.62
C ASN A 119 18.89 7.52 7.24
N GLU A 120 19.10 6.25 7.55
CA GLU A 120 20.35 5.52 7.29
C GLU A 120 20.13 4.49 6.17
N CYS A 121 21.21 4.17 5.45
CA CYS A 121 21.18 3.10 4.47
C CYS A 121 21.07 1.73 5.13
N TRP A 122 20.20 0.89 4.60
CA TRP A 122 20.12 -0.53 4.95
C TRP A 122 21.01 -1.40 4.08
N GLU A 123 21.62 -2.39 4.70
CA GLU A 123 22.42 -3.44 4.05
C GLU A 123 21.51 -4.60 3.62
N ILE A 124 21.60 -4.99 2.36
CA ILE A 124 20.97 -6.18 1.79
C ILE A 124 22.02 -7.29 1.79
N GLU A 125 21.74 -8.36 2.54
CA GLU A 125 22.49 -9.60 2.45
C GLU A 125 22.16 -10.29 1.11
N SER A 126 23.07 -10.21 0.14
CA SER A 126 22.97 -10.93 -1.13
C SER A 126 23.66 -12.30 -1.02
N GLU A 127 23.18 -13.32 -1.75
CA GLU A 127 23.78 -14.67 -1.75
C GLU A 127 25.19 -14.72 -2.44
N GLY A 128 25.72 -13.57 -2.86
CA GLY A 128 27.10 -13.37 -3.34
C GLY A 128 27.90 -12.50 -2.37
N SER A 129 29.22 -12.65 -2.35
CA SER A 129 30.14 -12.07 -1.35
C SER A 129 30.30 -10.53 -1.34
N GLU A 130 29.31 -9.78 -1.79
CA GLU A 130 29.33 -8.31 -1.87
C GLU A 130 28.14 -7.72 -1.12
N ASN A 131 28.43 -6.80 -0.20
CA ASN A 131 27.42 -6.10 0.59
C ASN A 131 26.78 -5.00 -0.26
N ILE A 132 25.45 -5.08 -0.45
CA ILE A 132 24.68 -4.11 -1.23
C ILE A 132 23.95 -3.18 -0.25
N TRP A 133 24.13 -1.88 -0.41
CA TRP A 133 23.51 -0.84 0.41
C TRP A 133 22.42 -0.15 -0.39
N CYS A 134 21.24 0.04 0.18
CA CYS A 134 20.11 0.61 -0.56
C CYS A 134 19.57 1.90 0.07
N CYS A 135 19.11 2.80 -0.78
CA CYS A 135 18.39 3.99 -0.32
C CYS A 135 16.93 3.65 -0.03
N TYR A 136 16.41 4.04 1.14
CA TYR A 136 15.01 3.82 1.53
C TYR A 136 14.00 4.57 0.63
N TYR A 137 14.42 5.67 0.01
CA TYR A 137 13.51 6.52 -0.77
C TYR A 137 13.41 6.10 -2.23
N CYS A 138 14.54 5.92 -2.90
CA CYS A 138 14.56 5.68 -4.34
C CYS A 138 14.97 4.26 -4.71
N GLU A 139 15.15 3.38 -3.72
CA GLU A 139 15.55 1.98 -3.91
C GLU A 139 16.86 1.79 -4.70
N LYS A 140 17.64 2.86 -4.92
CA LYS A 140 18.95 2.78 -5.59
C LYS A 140 19.91 1.95 -4.75
N GLU A 141 20.55 1.01 -5.43
CA GLU A 141 21.54 0.11 -4.88
C GLU A 141 22.96 0.72 -4.99
N PHE A 142 23.78 0.49 -3.98
CA PHE A 142 25.15 0.97 -3.87
C PHE A 142 26.02 -0.16 -3.34
N THR A 143 27.21 -0.34 -3.92
CA THR A 143 28.20 -1.31 -3.41
C THR A 143 29.08 -0.74 -2.28
N ASP A 144 28.85 0.51 -1.87
CA ASP A 144 29.62 1.23 -0.86
C ASP A 144 28.69 1.98 0.09
N GLN A 145 28.78 1.65 1.37
CA GLN A 145 28.01 2.28 2.45
C GLN A 145 28.10 3.80 2.41
N LYS A 146 29.31 4.35 2.25
CA LYS A 146 29.53 5.81 2.33
C LYS A 146 28.87 6.54 1.16
N LYS A 147 28.81 5.89 -0.01
CA LYS A 147 28.11 6.46 -1.18
C LYS A 147 26.61 6.45 -0.96
N CYS A 148 26.09 5.37 -0.37
CA CYS A 148 24.69 5.29 0.01
C CYS A 148 24.34 6.37 1.04
N ASP A 149 25.11 6.51 2.12
CA ASP A 149 24.87 7.52 3.16
C ASP A 149 24.92 8.95 2.61
N TYR A 150 25.85 9.23 1.69
CA TYR A 150 25.91 10.51 1.00
C TYR A 150 24.70 10.72 0.11
N HIS A 151 24.29 9.68 -0.63
CA HIS A 151 23.10 9.73 -1.46
C HIS A 151 21.85 10.02 -0.61
N VAL A 152 21.66 9.35 0.53
CA VAL A 152 20.50 9.52 1.41
C VAL A 152 20.35 10.97 1.89
N LYS A 153 21.45 11.63 2.23
CA LYS A 153 21.46 13.06 2.64
C LYS A 153 20.97 14.03 1.57
N PHE A 154 21.17 13.69 0.31
CA PHE A 154 20.82 14.53 -0.83
C PHE A 154 19.82 13.85 -1.77
N CYS A 155 19.11 12.82 -1.28
CA CYS A 155 18.21 12.03 -2.10
C CYS A 155 17.04 12.91 -2.49
N LYS A 156 17.08 13.41 -3.73
CA LYS A 156 15.96 14.06 -4.38
C LYS A 156 15.07 12.96 -4.91
N TYR A 157 14.32 12.30 -4.03
CA TYR A 157 13.22 11.46 -4.47
C TYR A 157 12.15 12.39 -5.04
N GLU A 158 12.24 12.63 -6.34
CA GLU A 158 11.05 12.84 -7.15
C GLU A 158 10.44 11.46 -7.28
N SER A 159 9.15 11.32 -6.96
CA SER A 159 8.42 10.13 -7.33
C SER A 159 8.54 9.99 -8.83
N GLU A 160 9.43 9.13 -9.29
CA GLU A 160 9.37 8.54 -10.62
C GLU A 160 8.09 7.68 -10.60
N GLU A 161 6.92 8.33 -10.65
CA GLU A 161 5.91 7.79 -11.54
C GLU A 161 6.65 7.72 -12.87
N GLU A 162 6.82 6.52 -13.41
CA GLU A 162 7.01 6.35 -14.84
C GLU A 162 5.75 6.92 -15.53
N SER A 163 5.56 8.24 -15.47
CA SER A 163 5.05 8.93 -16.64
C SER A 163 6.16 8.78 -17.63
N GLU A 164 5.97 7.88 -18.59
CA GLU A 164 6.58 8.04 -19.90
C GLU A 164 6.47 9.53 -20.23
N GLU A 165 7.57 10.28 -20.12
CA GLU A 165 7.62 11.68 -20.53
C GLU A 165 7.53 11.68 -22.07
N GLU A 166 6.35 11.36 -22.60
CA GLU A 166 5.86 12.05 -23.78
C GLU A 166 5.67 13.50 -23.36
N ASN A 167 6.77 14.24 -23.47
CA ASN A 167 6.87 15.69 -23.58
C ASN A 167 5.49 16.32 -23.75
N ASP A 168 4.84 16.67 -22.64
CA ASP A 168 3.48 17.20 -22.57
C ASP A 168 3.50 18.68 -22.99
N ASN A 169 4.09 18.92 -24.17
CA ASN A 169 3.81 20.10 -24.94
C ASN A 169 2.35 19.96 -25.35
N ASP A 170 1.55 20.92 -24.88
CA ASP A 170 0.11 21.13 -25.05
C ASP A 170 -0.31 21.13 -26.54
N CYS A 171 -0.16 19.97 -27.18
CA CYS A 171 -0.24 19.78 -28.60
C CYS A 171 -1.56 19.10 -28.96
N CYS A 172 -2.19 19.62 -30.00
CA CYS A 172 -3.46 19.13 -30.47
C CYS A 172 -3.36 17.65 -30.86
N PHE A 173 -4.02 16.75 -30.11
CA PHE A 173 -4.06 15.31 -30.37
C PHE A 173 -4.49 14.92 -31.81
N ARG A 174 -5.15 15.84 -32.54
CA ARG A 174 -5.53 15.63 -33.93
C ARG A 174 -4.41 15.95 -34.92
N CYS A 175 -3.60 16.98 -34.69
CA CYS A 175 -2.62 17.46 -35.67
C CYS A 175 -1.16 17.58 -35.21
N GLY A 176 -0.92 17.40 -33.91
CA GLY A 176 0.40 17.46 -33.28
C GLY A 176 1.00 18.86 -33.23
N ARG A 177 0.20 19.93 -33.32
CA ARG A 177 0.64 21.33 -33.18
C ARG A 177 0.11 21.94 -31.90
N GLU A 178 0.91 22.80 -31.28
CA GLU A 178 0.58 23.49 -30.03
C GLU A 178 -0.47 24.60 -30.22
N GLY A 179 -1.04 25.07 -29.11
CA GLY A 179 -1.84 26.29 -29.05
C GLY A 179 -3.33 26.15 -29.41
N HIS A 180 -3.86 24.93 -29.53
CA HIS A 180 -5.30 24.69 -29.70
C HIS A 180 -5.72 23.27 -29.29
N PHE A 181 -6.99 23.10 -28.92
CA PHE A 181 -7.58 21.79 -28.64
C PHE A 181 -8.00 21.05 -29.92
N ALA A 182 -8.08 19.71 -29.86
CA ALA A 182 -8.54 18.88 -30.97
C ALA A 182 -9.95 19.23 -31.47
N SER A 183 -10.82 19.71 -30.57
CA SER A 183 -12.17 20.20 -30.89
C SER A 183 -12.18 21.45 -31.76
N SER A 184 -11.11 22.24 -31.72
CA SER A 184 -10.93 23.47 -32.51
C SER A 184 -9.83 23.32 -33.56
N CYS A 185 -9.49 22.08 -33.93
CA CYS A 185 -8.43 21.80 -34.89
C CYS A 185 -8.94 21.92 -36.33
N TYR A 186 -8.45 22.94 -37.04
CA TYR A 186 -8.72 23.19 -38.47
C TYR A 186 -7.66 22.61 -39.42
N ALA A 187 -6.64 21.93 -38.90
CA ALA A 187 -5.55 21.40 -39.72
C ALA A 187 -6.02 20.23 -40.60
N SER A 188 -5.69 20.28 -41.90
CA SER A 188 -5.94 19.20 -42.86
C SER A 188 -4.81 18.16 -42.92
N ARG A 189 -3.67 18.43 -42.27
CA ARG A 189 -2.48 17.57 -42.24
C ARG A 189 -1.83 17.54 -40.86
N HIS A 190 -1.36 16.36 -40.47
CA HIS A 190 -0.58 16.15 -39.26
C HIS A 190 0.80 16.79 -39.39
N ILE A 191 1.46 17.13 -38.27
CA ILE A 191 2.86 17.62 -38.27
C ILE A 191 3.83 16.60 -38.90
N LYS A 192 3.50 15.30 -38.83
CA LYS A 192 4.22 14.19 -39.49
C LYS A 192 3.90 14.03 -40.99
N GLY A 193 3.12 14.93 -41.60
CA GLY A 193 2.97 15.07 -43.06
C GLY A 193 1.80 14.35 -43.72
N TYR A 194 1.10 13.43 -43.03
CA TYR A 194 -0.08 12.74 -43.56
C TYR A 194 -1.37 13.56 -43.46
N TYR A 195 -2.36 13.24 -44.30
CA TYR A 195 -3.68 13.89 -44.29
C TYR A 195 -4.54 13.39 -43.13
N LEU A 196 -5.21 14.33 -42.46
CA LEU A 196 -6.14 14.05 -41.37
C LEU A 196 -7.53 13.81 -41.94
N LYS A 197 -8.20 12.73 -41.48
CA LYS A 197 -9.58 12.43 -41.85
C LYS A 197 -10.57 13.31 -41.07
#